data_AF-A0A1F8PMA6-F1
#
_entry.id   AF-A0A1F8PMA6-F1
#
_cell.length_a   1.000
_cell.length_b   1.000
_cell.length_c   1.000
_cell.angle_alpha   90.00
_cell.angle_beta   90.00
_cell.angle_gamma   90.00
#
_symmetry.space_group_name_H-M   'P 1'
#
loop_
_entity.id
_entity.type
_entity.pdbx_description
1 polymer ?
#
loop_
_entity_poly.entity_id
_entity_poly.type
_entity_poly.pdbx_seq_one_letter_code
_entity_poly.pdbx_strand_id
1 'polypeptide(L)'
;MNGESIEIKDQGQAPITGEPEAVKPETEKKEESLGGSQELAQPAGNELQDKVTVLESQVEAKAGVITGLEGQLASLSRDFEGAKAAYVYAVEDYKKLAASSNPLVPAEAIQGATIEEVKESLDRALKLVANVQESISRQAQASSIPAGAPARAGLDTSAMSTKDKINYGLEQARKKKEQ
;
A
#
# COMPACT_ATOMS: atom_id res chain seq x y z
N MET A 1 -49.99 44.79 12.72
CA MET A 1 -50.93 43.80 13.25
C MET A 1 -50.83 43.93 14.77
N ASN A 2 -51.58 44.85 15.39
CA ASN A 2 -52.96 44.63 15.86
C ASN A 2 -52.97 43.35 16.70
N GLY A 3 -53.00 43.37 18.03
CA GLY A 3 -53.83 44.21 18.88
C GLY A 3 -55.09 43.41 19.18
N GLU A 4 -55.17 42.83 20.38
CA GLU A 4 -56.46 42.47 20.96
C GLU A 4 -56.36 42.48 22.48
N SER A 5 -56.74 43.64 23.03
CA SER A 5 -57.21 43.80 24.39
C SER A 5 -58.48 42.97 24.59
N ILE A 6 -58.63 42.32 25.74
CA ILE A 6 -59.95 42.10 26.31
C ILE A 6 -59.92 42.62 27.75
N GLU A 7 -60.68 43.69 27.91
CA GLU A 7 -60.97 44.46 29.11
C GLU A 7 -62.47 44.30 29.39
N ILE A 8 -62.86 43.74 30.53
CA ILE A 8 -64.18 43.94 31.16
C ILE A 8 -63.96 43.81 32.68
N LYS A 9 -63.79 44.92 33.43
CA LYS A 9 -64.81 45.72 34.15
C LYS A 9 -65.67 44.90 35.13
N ASP A 10 -65.41 45.00 36.42
CA ASP A 10 -65.89 46.03 37.36
C ASP A 10 -67.23 45.63 38.00
N GLN A 11 -67.23 45.50 39.34
CA GLN A 11 -68.12 46.20 40.28
C GLN A 11 -68.27 45.41 41.60
N GLY A 12 -67.95 46.07 42.72
CA GLY A 12 -68.22 45.53 44.06
C GLY A 12 -67.51 46.25 45.22
N GLN A 13 -67.82 47.52 45.43
CA GLN A 13 -67.70 48.30 46.70
C GLN A 13 -68.15 47.46 47.93
N ALA A 14 -67.66 47.60 49.17
CA ALA A 14 -67.22 48.77 49.94
C ALA A 14 -66.42 48.31 51.21
N PRO A 15 -65.95 49.22 52.09
CA PRO A 15 -64.74 49.09 52.89
C PRO A 15 -64.95 48.47 54.29
N ILE A 16 -63.91 47.86 54.83
CA ILE A 16 -63.80 47.60 56.27
C ILE A 16 -62.47 48.13 56.78
N THR A 17 -62.57 49.30 57.38
CA THR A 17 -61.63 49.87 58.36
C THR A 17 -61.41 48.88 59.50
N GLY A 18 -60.15 48.56 59.78
CA GLY A 18 -59.73 47.74 60.90
C GLY A 18 -58.21 47.57 60.95
N GLU A 19 -57.50 48.64 61.31
CA GLU A 19 -56.31 48.48 62.16
C GLU A 19 -56.80 48.48 63.63
N PRO A 20 -56.06 47.93 64.62
CA PRO A 20 -54.68 47.43 64.60
C PRO A 20 -54.52 46.05 65.29
N GLU A 21 -53.26 45.65 65.49
CA GLU A 21 -52.77 44.65 66.48
C GLU A 21 -52.45 43.22 66.01
N ALA A 22 -51.13 43.02 65.88
CA ALA A 22 -50.37 41.95 66.53
C ALA A 22 -50.76 40.49 66.24
N VAL A 23 -50.16 39.92 65.20
CA VAL A 23 -49.81 38.48 65.16
C VAL A 23 -48.40 38.31 64.58
N LYS A 24 -47.39 38.66 65.38
CA LYS A 24 -46.11 37.94 65.44
C LYS A 24 -46.29 36.99 66.64
N PRO A 25 -46.36 35.66 66.48
CA PRO A 25 -45.15 34.86 66.17
C PRO A 25 -45.48 33.52 65.47
N GLU A 26 -45.56 33.48 64.14
CA GLU A 26 -45.60 32.17 63.42
C GLU A 26 -44.55 32.05 62.30
N THR A 27 -43.73 33.07 62.07
CA THR A 27 -42.60 33.00 61.12
C THR A 27 -41.37 32.30 61.70
N GLU A 28 -41.21 32.20 63.03
CA GLU A 28 -40.01 31.58 63.63
C GLU A 28 -40.01 30.04 63.57
N LYS A 29 -41.17 29.37 63.50
CA LYS A 29 -41.22 27.90 63.39
C LYS A 29 -41.14 27.35 61.96
N LYS A 30 -41.27 28.19 60.94
CA LYS A 30 -41.13 27.78 59.53
C LYS A 30 -39.70 27.93 59.01
N GLU A 31 -38.90 28.80 59.63
CA GLU A 31 -37.47 28.98 59.30
C GLU A 31 -36.60 27.83 59.84
N GLU A 32 -36.92 27.26 61.01
CA GLU A 32 -36.19 26.09 61.56
C GLU A 32 -36.37 24.81 60.73
N SER A 33 -37.52 24.61 60.07
CA SER A 33 -37.78 23.45 59.21
C SER A 33 -37.18 23.56 57.81
N LEU A 34 -36.89 24.78 57.34
CA LEU A 34 -36.22 25.04 56.06
C LEU A 34 -34.70 25.00 56.22
N GLY A 35 -34.17 25.50 57.34
CA GLY A 35 -32.73 25.45 57.65
C GLY A 35 -32.17 24.02 57.68
N GLY A 36 -32.86 23.08 58.35
CA GLY A 36 -32.40 21.69 58.45
C GLY A 36 -32.44 20.89 57.14
N SER A 37 -33.35 21.21 56.22
CA SER A 37 -33.39 20.59 54.88
C SER A 37 -32.35 21.19 53.94
N GLN A 38 -32.03 22.48 54.13
CA GLN A 38 -31.03 23.21 53.34
C GLN A 38 -29.59 22.90 53.77
N GLU A 39 -29.38 22.54 55.04
CA GLU A 39 -28.08 22.15 55.59
C GLU A 39 -27.68 20.71 55.24
N LEU A 40 -28.64 19.80 55.04
CA LEU A 40 -28.38 18.44 54.53
C LEU A 40 -28.27 18.38 52.99
N ALA A 41 -28.83 19.35 52.27
CA ALA A 41 -28.73 19.44 50.80
C ALA A 41 -27.38 20.02 50.32
N GLN A 42 -26.74 20.89 51.12
CA GLN A 42 -25.42 21.45 50.82
C GLN A 42 -24.27 20.41 50.74
N PRO A 43 -24.11 19.47 51.69
CA PRO A 43 -23.03 18.48 51.62
C PRO A 43 -23.20 17.50 50.45
N ALA A 44 -24.45 17.12 50.12
CA ALA A 44 -24.73 16.29 48.94
C ALA A 44 -24.45 17.04 47.62
N GLY A 45 -24.74 18.35 47.56
CA GLY A 45 -24.39 19.20 46.43
C GLY A 45 -22.88 19.31 46.22
N ASN A 46 -22.12 19.47 47.31
CA ASN A 46 -20.66 19.53 47.26
C ASN A 46 -20.04 18.20 46.79
N GLU A 47 -20.53 17.06 47.28
CA GLU A 47 -20.03 15.74 46.85
C GLU A 47 -20.30 15.47 45.36
N LEU A 48 -21.46 15.90 44.84
CA LEU A 48 -21.76 15.81 43.42
C LEU A 48 -20.87 16.75 42.59
N GLN A 49 -20.62 17.96 43.08
CA GLN A 49 -19.73 18.92 42.42
C GLN A 49 -18.30 18.37 42.33
N ASP A 50 -17.79 17.78 43.41
CA ASP A 50 -16.47 17.14 43.43
C ASP A 50 -16.39 15.99 42.41
N LYS A 51 -17.43 15.15 42.33
CA LYS A 51 -17.50 14.07 41.34
C LYS A 51 -17.53 14.59 39.91
N VAL A 52 -18.27 15.67 39.65
CA VAL A 52 -18.32 16.31 38.33
C VAL A 52 -16.93 16.82 37.95
N THR A 53 -16.26 17.56 38.84
CA THR A 53 -14.90 18.06 38.58
C THR A 53 -13.89 16.93 38.34
N VAL A 54 -13.98 15.83 39.08
CA VAL A 54 -13.12 14.65 38.84
C VAL A 54 -13.41 14.05 37.46
N LEU A 55 -14.67 13.84 37.10
CA LEU A 55 -15.06 13.27 35.80
C LEU A 55 -14.67 14.19 34.63
N GLU A 56 -14.84 15.50 34.77
CA GLU A 56 -14.40 16.49 33.78
C GLU A 56 -12.88 16.38 33.56
N SER A 57 -12.09 16.32 34.63
CA SER A 57 -10.63 16.15 34.49
C SER A 57 -10.26 14.82 33.82
N GLN A 58 -11.01 13.75 34.07
CA GLN A 58 -10.79 12.45 33.43
C GLN A 58 -11.16 12.48 31.95
N VAL A 59 -12.23 13.18 31.58
CA VAL A 59 -12.64 13.38 30.18
C VAL A 59 -11.57 14.19 29.44
N GLU A 60 -11.09 15.29 30.02
CA GLU A 60 -10.01 16.09 29.44
C GLU A 60 -8.72 15.28 29.28
N ALA A 61 -8.32 14.53 30.31
CA ALA A 61 -7.14 13.66 30.25
C ALA A 61 -7.26 12.60 29.16
N LYS A 62 -8.43 11.93 29.04
CA LYS A 62 -8.69 10.94 27.99
C LYS A 62 -8.75 11.57 26.61
N ALA A 63 -9.35 12.75 26.47
CA ALA A 63 -9.39 13.49 25.21
C ALA A 63 -7.97 13.80 24.73
N GLY A 64 -7.08 14.25 25.63
CA GLY A 64 -5.67 14.47 25.32
C GLY A 64 -4.95 13.20 24.83
N VAL A 65 -5.20 12.05 25.46
CA VAL A 65 -4.65 10.76 25.02
C VAL A 65 -5.17 10.37 23.64
N ILE A 66 -6.47 10.52 23.39
CA ILE A 66 -7.08 10.21 22.08
C ILE A 66 -6.44 11.05 20.99
N THR A 67 -6.36 12.37 21.17
CA THR A 67 -5.73 13.26 20.18
C THR A 67 -4.25 12.91 19.97
N GLY A 68 -3.53 12.51 21.03
CA GLY A 68 -2.15 12.05 20.92
C GLY A 68 -2.01 10.77 20.08
N LEU A 69 -2.86 9.77 20.34
CA LEU A 69 -2.87 8.51 19.59
C LEU A 69 -3.29 8.70 18.13
N GLU A 70 -4.28 9.55 17.87
CA GLU A 70 -4.70 9.91 16.52
C GLU A 70 -3.55 10.56 15.74
N GLY A 71 -2.80 11.46 16.37
CA GLY A 71 -1.60 12.07 15.79
C GLY A 71 -0.51 11.04 15.46
N GLN A 72 -0.25 10.10 16.37
CA GLN A 72 0.71 9.02 16.15
C GLN A 72 0.27 8.10 15.00
N LEU A 73 -1.01 7.72 14.95
CA LEU A 73 -1.57 6.88 13.89
C LEU A 73 -1.46 7.57 12.53
N ALA A 74 -1.78 8.87 12.47
CA ALA A 74 -1.65 9.66 11.25
C ALA A 74 -0.19 9.75 10.77
N SER A 75 0.77 9.92 11.69
CA SER A 75 2.20 9.90 11.34
C SER A 75 2.63 8.54 10.81
N LEU A 76 2.31 7.47 11.55
CA LEU A 76 2.72 6.12 11.18
C LEU A 76 2.12 5.66 9.85
N SER A 77 0.87 6.04 9.58
CA SER A 77 0.21 5.78 8.29
C SER A 77 0.92 6.50 7.14
N ARG A 78 1.32 7.76 7.33
CA ARG A 78 2.08 8.51 6.33
C ARG A 78 3.44 7.87 6.08
N ASP A 79 4.15 7.50 7.15
CA ASP A 79 5.48 6.88 7.05
C ASP A 79 5.40 5.51 6.37
N PHE A 80 4.36 4.72 6.68
CA PHE A 80 4.11 3.43 6.04
C PHE A 80 3.85 3.56 4.54
N GLU A 81 2.98 4.49 4.13
CA GLU A 81 2.74 4.74 2.70
C GLU A 81 4.00 5.26 1.98
N GLY A 82 4.78 6.13 2.65
CA GLY A 82 6.07 6.58 2.15
C GLY A 82 7.08 5.45 1.95
N ALA A 83 7.23 4.58 2.95
CA ALA A 83 8.11 3.41 2.90
C ALA A 83 7.67 2.41 1.81
N LYS A 84 6.36 2.19 1.66
CA LYS A 84 5.79 1.32 0.62
C LYS A 84 6.10 1.86 -0.78
N ALA A 85 5.92 3.16 -1.01
CA ALA A 85 6.27 3.78 -2.28
C ALA A 85 7.78 3.66 -2.57
N ALA A 86 8.62 3.97 -1.58
CA ALA A 86 10.07 3.85 -1.71
C ALA A 86 10.51 2.39 -2.01
N TYR A 87 9.86 1.41 -1.40
CA TYR A 87 10.13 -0.01 -1.67
C TYR A 87 9.83 -0.39 -3.11
N VAL A 88 8.68 0.04 -3.65
CA VAL A 88 8.33 -0.21 -5.07
C VAL A 88 9.38 0.38 -6.01
N TYR A 89 9.82 1.62 -5.76
CA TYR A 89 10.90 2.23 -6.54
C TYR A 89 12.22 1.45 -6.43
N ALA A 90 12.59 1.02 -5.22
CA ALA A 90 13.80 0.24 -5.01
C ALA A 90 13.78 -1.10 -5.76
N VAL A 91 12.63 -1.79 -5.80
CA VAL A 91 12.45 -3.03 -6.56
C VAL A 91 12.62 -2.78 -8.06
N GLU A 92 12.02 -1.72 -8.60
CA GLU A 92 12.14 -1.39 -10.03
C GLU A 92 13.58 -0.99 -10.41
N ASP A 93 14.26 -0.21 -9.59
CA ASP A 93 15.66 0.14 -9.84
C ASP A 93 16.58 -1.08 -9.71
N TYR A 94 16.29 -2.01 -8.79
CA TYR A 94 17.00 -3.27 -8.71
C TYR A 94 16.82 -4.13 -9.97
N LYS A 95 15.61 -4.19 -10.56
CA LYS A 95 15.37 -4.87 -11.85
C LYS A 95 16.20 -4.26 -12.97
N LYS A 96 16.22 -2.93 -13.08
CA LYS A 96 17.02 -2.22 -14.10
C LYS A 96 18.51 -2.50 -13.93
N LEU A 97 19.00 -2.46 -12.69
CA LEU A 97 20.39 -2.78 -12.38
C LEU A 97 20.73 -4.22 -12.75
N ALA A 98 19.87 -5.17 -12.40
CA ALA A 98 20.03 -6.59 -12.73
C ALA A 98 20.07 -6.83 -14.24
N ALA A 99 19.19 -6.17 -15.01
CA ALA A 99 19.19 -6.24 -16.47
C ALA A 99 20.46 -5.64 -17.08
N SER A 100 20.89 -4.46 -16.62
CA SER A 100 22.11 -3.81 -17.13
C SER A 100 23.39 -4.57 -16.81
N SER A 101 23.44 -5.27 -15.67
CA SER A 101 24.59 -6.06 -15.24
C SER A 101 24.68 -7.40 -15.96
N ASN A 102 23.59 -7.89 -16.56
CA ASN A 102 23.52 -9.18 -17.22
C ASN A 102 22.94 -9.05 -18.65
N PRO A 103 23.69 -8.51 -19.62
CA PRO A 103 23.17 -8.23 -20.97
C PRO A 103 22.70 -9.46 -21.75
N LEU A 104 23.13 -10.66 -21.35
CA LEU A 104 22.73 -11.94 -21.96
C LEU A 104 21.36 -12.42 -21.46
N VAL A 105 20.86 -11.87 -20.36
CA VAL A 105 19.55 -12.19 -19.80
C VAL A 105 18.53 -11.18 -20.33
N PRO A 106 17.46 -11.63 -21.02
CA PRO A 106 16.42 -10.72 -21.48
C PRO A 106 15.70 -10.06 -20.28
N ALA A 107 15.37 -8.78 -20.43
CA ALA A 107 14.75 -8.00 -19.34
C ALA A 107 13.40 -8.61 -18.92
N GLU A 108 12.70 -9.24 -19.85
CA GLU A 108 11.43 -9.93 -19.63
C GLU A 108 11.56 -11.16 -18.71
N ALA A 109 12.77 -11.70 -18.54
CA ALA A 109 13.03 -12.83 -17.64
C ALA A 109 13.29 -12.40 -16.19
N ILE A 110 13.42 -11.10 -15.91
CA ILE A 110 13.66 -10.55 -14.56
C ILE A 110 12.33 -10.02 -14.01
N GLN A 111 11.57 -10.89 -13.36
CA GLN A 111 10.22 -10.60 -12.83
C GLN A 111 10.18 -10.66 -11.31
N GLY A 112 9.18 -10.02 -10.70
CA GLY A 112 8.94 -10.03 -9.25
C GLY A 112 8.40 -8.71 -8.72
N ALA A 113 7.64 -8.76 -7.62
CA ALA A 113 7.18 -7.60 -6.87
C ALA A 113 8.07 -7.31 -5.65
N THR A 114 8.89 -8.29 -5.24
CA THR A 114 9.84 -8.18 -4.12
C THR A 114 11.27 -8.36 -4.61
N ILE A 115 12.25 -7.90 -3.81
CA ILE A 115 13.68 -8.05 -4.13
C ILE A 115 14.06 -9.55 -4.20
N GLU A 116 13.48 -10.36 -3.32
CA GLU A 116 13.67 -11.80 -3.24
C GLU A 116 13.17 -12.50 -4.52
N GLU A 117 11.95 -12.18 -4.97
CA GLU A 117 11.41 -12.71 -6.22
C GLU A 117 12.26 -12.33 -7.43
N VAL A 118 12.74 -11.07 -7.48
CA VAL A 118 13.63 -10.61 -8.56
C VAL A 118 14.95 -11.38 -8.55
N LYS A 119 15.53 -11.63 -7.37
CA LYS A 119 16.75 -12.46 -7.23
C LYS A 119 16.54 -13.88 -7.72
N GLU A 120 15.44 -14.51 -7.33
CA GLU A 120 15.12 -15.87 -7.77
C GLU A 120 14.89 -15.93 -9.28
N SER A 121 14.18 -14.94 -9.84
CA SER A 121 13.95 -14.86 -11.29
C SER A 121 15.26 -14.71 -12.06
N LEU A 122 16.17 -13.86 -11.56
CA LEU A 122 17.48 -13.67 -12.15
C LEU A 122 18.33 -14.95 -12.09
N ASP A 123 18.36 -15.64 -10.95
CA ASP A 123 19.10 -16.90 -10.80
C ASP A 123 18.58 -17.98 -11.75
N ARG A 124 17.25 -18.11 -11.90
CA ARG A 124 16.64 -19.01 -12.89
C ARG A 124 17.06 -18.65 -14.32
N ALA A 125 17.04 -17.36 -14.65
CA ALA A 125 17.42 -16.90 -15.98
C ALA A 125 18.91 -17.14 -16.29
N LEU A 126 19.79 -16.90 -15.32
CA LEU A 126 21.23 -17.17 -15.45
C LEU A 126 21.51 -18.66 -15.66
N LYS A 127 20.85 -19.54 -14.90
CA LYS A 127 20.96 -20.99 -15.09
C LYS A 127 20.51 -21.42 -16.48
N LEU A 128 19.43 -20.83 -17.00
CA LEU A 128 18.97 -21.12 -18.36
C LEU A 128 20.00 -20.70 -19.41
N VAL A 129 20.55 -19.49 -19.30
CA VAL A 129 21.58 -18.98 -20.20
C VAL A 129 22.84 -19.88 -20.16
N ALA A 130 23.27 -20.29 -18.97
CA ALA A 130 24.41 -21.19 -18.82
C ALA A 130 24.17 -22.55 -19.51
N ASN A 131 22.98 -23.14 -19.33
CA ASN A 131 22.61 -24.39 -19.99
C ASN A 131 22.56 -24.24 -21.52
N VAL A 132 22.04 -23.13 -22.03
CA VAL A 132 22.01 -22.84 -23.47
C VAL A 132 23.43 -22.70 -24.01
N GLN A 133 24.31 -21.95 -23.35
CA GLN A 133 25.72 -21.83 -23.74
C GLN A 133 26.44 -23.19 -23.76
N GLU A 134 26.21 -24.03 -22.74
CA GLU A 134 26.79 -25.37 -22.68
C GLU A 134 26.29 -26.26 -23.82
N SER A 135 24.98 -26.27 -24.09
CA SER A 135 24.40 -27.04 -25.19
C SER A 135 24.93 -26.61 -26.56
N ILE A 136 25.06 -25.30 -26.81
CA ILE A 136 25.63 -24.76 -28.03
C ILE A 136 27.11 -25.17 -28.16
N SER A 137 27.88 -25.08 -27.07
CA SER A 137 29.30 -25.49 -27.06
C SER A 137 29.46 -26.98 -27.37
N ARG A 138 28.62 -27.84 -26.77
CA ARG A 138 28.60 -29.28 -27.06
C ARG A 138 28.23 -29.56 -28.52
N GLN A 139 27.24 -28.84 -29.06
CA GLN A 139 26.84 -28.98 -30.46
C GLN A 139 27.93 -28.49 -31.43
N ALA A 140 28.63 -27.40 -31.10
CA ALA A 140 29.76 -26.90 -31.88
C ALA A 140 30.92 -27.92 -31.92
N GLN A 141 31.21 -28.58 -30.80
CA GLN A 141 32.22 -29.65 -30.75
C GLN A 141 31.80 -30.89 -31.54
N ALA A 142 30.53 -31.29 -31.46
CA ALA A 142 30.00 -32.45 -32.20
C ALA A 142 29.88 -32.20 -33.72
N SER A 143 29.65 -30.94 -34.13
CA SER A 143 29.55 -30.52 -35.53
C SER A 143 30.89 -30.12 -36.15
N SER A 144 31.97 -30.09 -35.37
CA SER A 144 33.34 -29.98 -35.88
C SER A 144 33.69 -31.23 -36.67
N ILE A 145 33.32 -31.24 -37.96
CA ILE A 145 33.72 -32.27 -38.92
C ILE A 145 35.26 -32.33 -38.90
N PRO A 146 35.88 -33.50 -38.63
CA PRO A 146 37.32 -33.64 -38.69
C PRO A 146 37.80 -33.16 -40.05
N ALA A 147 38.79 -32.26 -40.08
CA ALA A 147 39.43 -31.72 -41.28
C ALA A 147 40.19 -32.77 -42.11
N GLY A 148 39.79 -34.04 -42.03
CA GLY A 148 40.42 -35.20 -42.66
C GLY A 148 39.58 -35.85 -43.75
N ALA A 149 38.42 -35.29 -44.13
CA ALA A 149 37.84 -35.68 -45.42
C ALA A 149 38.84 -35.26 -46.50
N PRO A 150 39.45 -36.20 -47.25
CA PRO A 150 40.34 -35.84 -48.34
C PRO A 150 39.56 -34.89 -49.24
N ALA A 151 40.18 -33.77 -49.62
CA ALA A 151 39.64 -32.96 -50.71
C ALA A 151 39.26 -33.92 -51.83
N ARG A 152 38.04 -33.80 -52.40
CA ARG A 152 37.60 -34.65 -53.50
C ARG A 152 38.67 -34.55 -54.58
N ALA A 153 39.59 -35.51 -54.62
CA ALA A 153 40.56 -35.63 -55.67
C ALA A 153 39.69 -35.94 -56.89
N GLY A 154 39.55 -34.96 -57.79
CA GLY A 154 39.04 -35.24 -59.12
C GLY A 154 39.86 -36.40 -59.69
N LEU A 155 39.23 -37.26 -60.51
CA LEU A 155 39.94 -38.34 -61.19
C LEU A 155 41.25 -37.79 -61.76
N ASP A 156 42.37 -38.43 -61.43
CA ASP A 156 43.68 -38.02 -61.92
C ASP A 156 43.74 -38.25 -63.43
N THR A 157 43.54 -37.19 -64.20
CA THR A 157 43.61 -37.25 -65.66
C THR A 157 45.06 -37.27 -66.15
N SER A 158 46.07 -37.13 -65.29
CA SER A 158 47.48 -37.00 -65.69
C SER A 158 47.98 -38.23 -66.44
N ALA A 159 47.46 -39.43 -66.12
CA ALA A 159 47.81 -40.69 -66.77
C ALA A 159 47.01 -40.98 -68.07
N MET A 160 46.00 -40.18 -68.42
CA MET A 160 45.18 -40.38 -69.62
C MET A 160 45.85 -39.80 -70.87
N SER A 161 45.77 -40.52 -71.99
CA SER A 161 46.16 -39.99 -73.30
C SER A 161 45.28 -38.80 -73.69
N THR A 162 45.79 -37.91 -74.55
CA THR A 162 45.04 -36.75 -75.06
C THR A 162 43.68 -37.13 -75.64
N LYS A 163 43.60 -38.27 -76.34
CA LYS A 163 42.34 -38.80 -76.89
C LYS A 163 41.35 -39.18 -75.78
N ASP A 164 41.83 -39.83 -74.73
CA ASP A 164 41.00 -40.30 -73.62
C ASP A 164 40.47 -39.14 -72.78
N LYS A 165 41.27 -38.07 -72.61
CA LYS A 165 40.84 -36.82 -71.96
C LYS A 165 39.70 -36.13 -72.72
N ILE A 166 39.79 -36.08 -74.05
CA ILE A 166 38.77 -35.46 -74.90
C ILE A 166 37.45 -36.25 -74.81
N ASN A 167 37.52 -37.57 -74.92
CA ASN A 167 36.34 -38.43 -74.82
C ASN A 167 35.68 -38.31 -73.43
N TYR A 168 36.49 -38.33 -72.37
CA TYR A 168 36.00 -38.13 -71.00
C TYR A 168 35.30 -36.77 -70.82
N GLY A 169 35.89 -35.69 -71.34
CA GLY A 169 35.27 -34.36 -71.31
C GLY A 169 33.94 -34.30 -72.06
N LEU A 170 33.84 -34.95 -73.22
CA LEU A 170 32.62 -35.03 -74.02
C LEU A 170 31.52 -35.85 -73.31
N GLU A 171 31.87 -36.96 -72.68
CA GLU A 171 30.93 -37.78 -71.91
C GLU A 171 30.37 -37.03 -70.69
N GLN A 172 31.22 -36.31 -69.97
CA GLN A 172 30.77 -35.49 -68.84
C GLN A 172 29.87 -34.33 -69.29
N ALA A 173 30.18 -33.70 -70.43
CA ALA A 173 29.35 -32.64 -71.00
C ALA A 173 27.97 -33.14 -71.46
N ARG A 174 27.87 -34.38 -71.97
CA ARG A 174 26.59 -35.00 -72.34
C ARG A 174 25.73 -35.30 -71.11
N LYS A 175 26.31 -35.94 -70.09
CA LYS A 175 25.61 -36.26 -68.83
C LYS A 175 25.07 -35.02 -68.12
N LYS A 176 25.79 -33.89 -68.19
CA LYS A 176 25.35 -32.62 -67.61
C LYS A 176 24.22 -31.94 -68.39
N LYS A 177 24.01 -32.28 -69.66
CA LYS A 177 22.96 -31.72 -70.52
C LYS A 177 21.64 -32.50 -70.45
N GLU A 178 21.70 -33.72 -69.92
CA GLU A 178 20.54 -34.62 -69.72
C GLU A 178 19.94 -34.53 -68.31
N GLN A 179 20.56 -33.73 -67.42
CA GLN A 179 20.04 -33.35 -66.10
C GLN A 179 19.51 -31.91 -66.13
#